data_AF-A0A9D9L8G6-F1
#
_entry.id   AF-A0A9D9L8G6-F1
#
_cell.length_a   1.000
_cell.length_b   1.000
_cell.length_c   1.000
_cell.angle_alpha   90.00
_cell.angle_beta   90.00
_cell.angle_gamma   90.00
#
_symmetry.space_group_name_H-M   'P 1'
#
loop_
_entity.id
_entity.type
_entity.pdbx_description
1 polymer ?
#
loop_
_entity_poly.entity_id
_entity_poly.type
_entity_poly.pdbx_seq_one_letter_code
_entity_poly.pdbx_strand_id
1 'polypeptide(L)'
;MKSLRLALLPLLAVILASCSAFRREGRTQAETLLVTGNYLDCRLLCELAQYRIKQPVILFSTDLDGSTQMFFLPTPQKPDINPADKFGDLITFVNPKRVVIVGGAAAVPEKYIEVAKSLSTVHIIDGHDPSKCAKELGFLLNQKRLHRDFDDFKARMNDRGISAN
;
A
#
# COMPACT_ATOMS: atom_id res chain seq x y z
N MET A 1 26.74 -67.23 -16.06
CA MET A 1 27.69 -66.12 -15.81
C MET A 1 27.30 -64.94 -16.70
N LYS A 2 26.94 -63.81 -16.06
CA LYS A 2 27.28 -62.40 -16.38
C LYS A 2 27.38 -62.05 -17.88
N SER A 3 26.66 -61.10 -18.46
CA SER A 3 26.30 -59.78 -17.94
C SER A 3 25.46 -59.00 -18.97
N LEU A 4 24.25 -58.59 -18.62
CA LEU A 4 23.48 -57.57 -19.34
C LEU A 4 23.68 -56.25 -18.58
N ARG A 5 24.60 -55.40 -19.05
CA ARG A 5 24.86 -54.10 -18.41
C ARG A 5 23.87 -53.07 -18.96
N LEU A 6 23.00 -52.64 -18.04
CA LEU A 6 22.23 -51.39 -18.03
C LEU A 6 22.92 -50.27 -18.82
N ALA A 7 22.30 -49.86 -19.93
CA ALA A 7 22.60 -48.57 -20.55
C ALA A 7 21.95 -47.48 -19.70
N LEU A 8 22.83 -46.75 -19.01
CA LEU A 8 22.57 -45.60 -18.16
C LEU A 8 21.88 -44.49 -18.98
N LEU A 9 20.65 -44.10 -18.62
CA LEU A 9 20.02 -42.87 -19.08
C LEU A 9 20.77 -41.65 -18.53
N PRO A 10 21.12 -40.65 -19.35
CA PRO A 10 21.26 -39.28 -18.86
C PRO A 10 20.37 -38.38 -19.72
N LEU A 11 19.06 -38.37 -19.45
CA LEU A 11 18.15 -37.41 -20.09
C LEU A 11 17.09 -36.87 -19.12
N LEU A 12 17.46 -36.70 -17.85
CA LEU A 12 16.55 -36.16 -16.83
C LEU A 12 17.20 -35.11 -15.92
N ALA A 13 18.18 -34.35 -16.44
CA ALA A 13 18.84 -33.28 -15.69
C ALA A 13 18.60 -31.86 -16.24
N VAL A 14 17.67 -31.68 -17.18
CA VAL A 14 17.41 -30.36 -17.81
C VAL A 14 16.09 -29.72 -17.34
N ILE A 15 15.26 -30.40 -16.54
CA ILE A 15 13.93 -29.87 -16.16
C ILE A 15 13.93 -29.02 -14.87
N LEU A 16 15.00 -29.02 -14.07
CA LEU A 16 15.01 -28.30 -12.78
C LEU A 16 15.65 -26.90 -12.82
N ALA A 17 16.12 -26.43 -13.98
CA ALA A 17 16.75 -25.11 -14.10
C ALA A 17 15.81 -24.00 -14.63
N SER A 18 14.51 -24.26 -14.79
CA SER A 18 13.57 -23.29 -15.38
C SER A 18 12.74 -22.49 -14.38
N CYS A 19 12.97 -22.62 -13.06
CA CYS A 19 12.28 -21.84 -12.03
C CYS A 19 13.23 -20.88 -11.29
N SER A 20 13.91 -19.98 -12.00
CA SER A 20 14.54 -18.80 -11.36
C SER A 20 14.78 -17.60 -12.29
N ALA A 21 14.19 -17.60 -13.50
CA ALA A 21 14.40 -16.53 -14.49
C ALA A 21 13.38 -15.39 -14.43
N PHE A 22 12.55 -15.27 -13.38
CA PHE A 22 11.89 -13.99 -13.06
C PHE A 22 12.78 -13.22 -12.09
N ARG A 23 13.94 -12.79 -12.60
CA ARG A 23 14.76 -11.76 -11.97
C ARG A 23 13.89 -10.51 -11.91
N ARG A 24 13.33 -10.22 -10.73
CA ARG A 24 12.64 -8.98 -10.39
C ARG A 24 13.66 -7.84 -10.56
N GLU A 25 13.79 -7.31 -11.77
CA GLU A 25 14.72 -6.22 -12.08
C GLU A 25 14.46 -5.06 -11.13
N GLY A 26 15.42 -4.81 -10.24
CA GLY A 26 15.79 -3.49 -9.70
C GLY A 26 14.72 -2.63 -9.03
N ARG A 27 13.49 -3.10 -8.81
CA ARG A 27 12.50 -2.32 -8.07
C ARG A 27 12.91 -2.30 -6.61
N THR A 28 13.42 -1.16 -6.17
CA THR A 28 13.61 -0.83 -4.77
C THR A 28 12.31 -1.11 -4.04
N GLN A 29 12.36 -2.05 -3.11
CA GLN A 29 11.25 -2.42 -2.26
C GLN A 29 10.70 -1.17 -1.56
N ALA A 30 9.38 -0.99 -1.53
CA ALA A 30 8.79 0.11 -0.78
C ALA A 30 9.04 -0.08 0.73
N GLU A 31 9.48 0.97 1.41
CA GLU A 31 9.65 0.94 2.87
C GLU A 31 8.28 0.93 3.57
N THR A 32 7.29 1.60 2.98
CA THR A 32 5.93 1.70 3.52
C THR A 32 4.95 1.82 2.37
N LEU A 33 3.84 1.08 2.45
CA LEU A 33 2.67 1.31 1.60
C LEU A 33 1.58 1.96 2.46
N LEU A 34 1.18 3.18 2.10
CA LEU A 34 0.08 3.86 2.76
C LEU A 34 -1.24 3.39 2.15
N VAL A 35 -2.25 3.12 2.98
CA VAL A 35 -3.59 2.70 2.54
C VAL A 35 -4.62 3.53 3.29
N THR A 36 -5.59 4.11 2.57
CA THR A 36 -6.63 4.96 3.17
C THR A 36 -7.89 4.97 2.32
N GLY A 37 -8.99 5.49 2.87
CA GLY A 37 -10.19 5.88 2.12
C GLY A 37 -10.10 7.28 1.53
N ASN A 38 -10.98 7.59 0.58
CA ASN A 38 -11.18 8.88 -0.06
C ASN A 38 -12.01 9.85 0.83
N TYR A 39 -11.59 9.99 2.09
CA TYR A 39 -12.13 10.97 3.04
C TYR A 39 -11.13 12.12 3.17
N LEU A 40 -11.62 13.36 3.21
CA LEU A 40 -10.80 14.57 3.07
C LEU A 40 -9.54 14.55 3.95
N ASP A 41 -9.71 14.35 5.26
CA ASP A 41 -8.60 14.40 6.22
C ASP A 41 -7.62 13.25 6.05
N CYS A 42 -8.11 12.01 5.91
CA CYS A 42 -7.24 10.84 5.77
C CYS A 42 -6.46 10.87 4.45
N ARG A 43 -7.14 11.25 3.36
CA ARG A 43 -6.54 11.42 2.04
C ARG A 43 -5.48 12.52 2.06
N LEU A 44 -5.79 13.70 2.58
CA LEU A 44 -4.85 14.81 2.68
C LEU A 44 -3.59 14.39 3.46
N LEU A 45 -3.78 13.72 4.60
CA LEU A 45 -2.66 13.25 5.42
C LEU A 45 -1.75 12.28 4.65
N CYS A 46 -2.33 11.31 3.93
CA CYS A 46 -1.58 10.37 3.11
C CYS A 46 -0.86 11.03 1.92
N GLU A 47 -1.47 12.02 1.26
CA GLU A 47 -0.85 12.78 0.17
C GLU A 47 0.33 13.62 0.67
N LEU A 48 0.18 14.30 1.82
CA LEU A 48 1.28 15.04 2.47
C LEU A 48 2.42 14.11 2.89
N ALA A 49 2.08 12.93 3.45
CA ALA A 49 3.07 11.92 3.81
C ALA A 49 3.82 11.43 2.56
N GLN A 50 3.10 11.01 1.52
CA GLN A 50 3.66 10.58 0.24
C GLN A 50 4.60 11.64 -0.36
N TYR A 51 4.20 12.92 -0.34
CA TYR A 51 5.05 14.00 -0.83
C TYR A 51 6.41 14.05 -0.13
N ARG A 52 6.46 13.74 1.18
CA ARG A 52 7.69 13.74 1.98
C ARG A 52 8.54 12.48 1.79
N ILE A 53 7.94 11.29 1.82
CA ILE A 53 8.67 10.01 1.85
C ILE A 53 8.79 9.31 0.49
N LYS A 54 8.09 9.82 -0.53
CA LYS A 54 8.05 9.28 -1.90
C LYS A 54 7.64 7.80 -1.97
N GLN A 55 6.75 7.40 -1.06
CA GLN A 55 6.20 6.04 -1.00
C GLN A 55 4.80 5.97 -1.63
N PRO A 56 4.39 4.79 -2.14
CA PRO A 56 3.09 4.63 -2.78
C PRO A 56 1.92 4.75 -1.78
N VAL A 57 0.77 5.20 -2.30
CA VAL A 57 -0.51 5.25 -1.59
C VAL A 57 -1.53 4.42 -2.35
N ILE A 58 -2.37 3.67 -1.64
CA ILE A 58 -3.61 3.10 -2.16
C ILE A 58 -4.78 3.85 -1.53
N LEU A 59 -5.71 4.33 -2.37
CA LEU A 59 -6.91 5.03 -1.97
C LEU A 59 -8.14 4.18 -2.31
N PHE A 60 -9.01 3.92 -1.34
CA PHE A 60 -10.32 3.33 -1.58
C PHE A 60 -11.38 4.43 -1.71
N SER A 61 -12.22 4.35 -2.74
CA SER A 61 -13.42 5.18 -2.85
C SER A 61 -14.61 4.23 -2.91
N THR A 62 -15.49 4.31 -1.92
CA THR A 62 -16.75 3.57 -1.90
C THR A 62 -17.87 4.50 -2.33
N ASP A 63 -18.53 4.15 -3.42
CA ASP A 63 -19.67 4.89 -3.96
C ASP A 63 -20.96 4.55 -3.20
N LEU A 64 -22.01 5.33 -3.40
CA LEU A 64 -23.29 5.19 -2.69
C LEU A 64 -24.00 3.85 -2.94
N ASP A 65 -23.71 3.22 -4.08
CA ASP A 65 -24.22 1.89 -4.45
C ASP A 65 -23.42 0.74 -3.79
N GLY A 66 -22.42 1.06 -2.98
CA GLY A 66 -21.54 0.10 -2.31
C GLY A 66 -20.42 -0.43 -3.22
N SER A 67 -20.34 -0.01 -4.48
CA SER A 67 -19.20 -0.32 -5.33
C SER A 67 -17.96 0.37 -4.76
N THR A 68 -16.82 -0.34 -4.80
CA THR A 68 -15.56 0.17 -4.26
C THR A 68 -14.53 0.19 -5.37
N GLN A 69 -14.02 1.37 -5.67
CA GLN A 69 -12.92 1.60 -6.57
C GLN A 69 -11.63 1.77 -5.77
N MET A 70 -10.51 1.35 -6.36
CA MET A 70 -9.20 1.47 -5.76
C MET A 70 -8.29 2.26 -6.69
N PHE A 71 -7.64 3.29 -6.15
CA PHE A 71 -6.65 4.07 -6.86
C PHE A 71 -5.28 3.73 -6.31
N PHE A 72 -4.36 3.35 -7.18
CA PHE A 72 -2.96 3.21 -6.86
C PHE A 72 -2.23 4.49 -7.26
N LEU A 73 -1.64 5.17 -6.28
CA LEU A 73 -0.87 6.40 -6.48
C LEU A 73 0.61 6.07 -6.29
N PRO A 74 1.31 5.60 -7.33
CA PRO A 74 2.75 5.41 -7.29
C PRO A 74 3.47 6.76 -7.18
N THR A 75 4.71 6.74 -6.69
CA THR A 75 5.63 7.88 -6.81
C THR A 75 6.84 7.44 -7.63
N PRO A 76 7.20 8.08 -8.76
CA PRO A 76 6.70 9.36 -9.32
C PRO A 76 5.68 9.22 -10.48
N GLN A 77 5.06 8.05 -10.65
CA GLN A 77 4.23 7.74 -11.82
C GLN A 77 2.80 8.29 -11.70
N LYS A 78 2.03 8.27 -12.79
CA LYS A 78 0.61 8.67 -12.79
C LYS A 78 -0.22 7.71 -11.94
N PRO A 79 -1.30 8.19 -11.29
CA PRO A 79 -2.27 7.33 -10.65
C PRO A 79 -2.84 6.30 -11.63
N ASP A 80 -3.07 5.10 -11.12
CA ASP A 80 -3.67 4.00 -11.87
C ASP A 80 -4.96 3.54 -11.16
N ILE A 81 -6.01 3.33 -11.94
CA ILE A 81 -7.33 2.92 -11.43
C ILE A 81 -7.39 1.41 -11.54
N ASN A 82 -7.57 0.76 -10.41
CA ASN A 82 -7.57 -0.68 -10.32
C ASN A 82 -8.90 -1.18 -9.71
N PRO A 83 -9.44 -2.28 -10.22
CA PRO A 83 -10.51 -3.01 -9.53
C PRO A 83 -10.10 -3.36 -8.10
N ALA A 84 -10.99 -3.20 -7.12
CA ALA A 84 -10.62 -3.38 -5.72
C ALA A 84 -10.28 -4.83 -5.33
N ASP A 85 -10.73 -5.83 -6.11
CA ASP A 85 -10.31 -7.23 -5.98
C ASP A 85 -8.82 -7.46 -6.29
N LYS A 86 -8.16 -6.52 -6.98
CA LYS A 86 -6.70 -6.51 -7.22
C LYS A 86 -5.86 -6.01 -6.05
N PHE A 87 -6.45 -5.69 -4.91
CA PHE A 87 -5.72 -5.16 -3.77
C PHE A 87 -4.58 -6.08 -3.28
N GLY A 88 -4.84 -7.38 -3.15
CA GLY A 88 -3.81 -8.35 -2.73
C GLY A 88 -2.68 -8.50 -3.74
N ASP A 89 -3.02 -8.51 -5.04
CA ASP A 89 -2.06 -8.52 -6.15
C ASP A 89 -1.15 -7.28 -6.08
N LEU A 90 -1.71 -6.10 -5.79
CA LEU A 90 -0.95 -4.86 -5.63
C LEU A 90 -0.02 -4.89 -4.41
N ILE A 91 -0.47 -5.37 -3.25
CA ILE A 91 0.42 -5.51 -2.08
C ILE A 91 1.60 -6.42 -2.42
N THR A 92 1.33 -7.55 -3.07
CA THR A 92 2.36 -8.52 -3.48
C THR A 92 3.32 -7.91 -4.51
N PHE A 93 2.78 -7.14 -5.45
CA PHE A 93 3.54 -6.43 -6.48
C PHE A 93 4.46 -5.36 -5.88
N VAL A 94 3.92 -4.49 -5.02
CA VAL A 94 4.66 -3.42 -4.31
C VAL A 94 5.67 -4.02 -3.32
N ASN A 95 5.31 -5.14 -2.69
CA ASN A 95 6.10 -5.87 -1.70
C ASN A 95 6.64 -4.96 -0.58
N PRO A 96 5.80 -4.19 0.12
CA PRO A 96 6.29 -3.22 1.09
C PRO A 96 6.84 -3.89 2.35
N LYS A 97 7.81 -3.26 3.04
CA LYS A 97 8.25 -3.74 4.36
C LYS A 97 7.15 -3.66 5.41
N ARG A 98 6.25 -2.68 5.27
CA ARG A 98 5.05 -2.53 6.10
C ARG A 98 3.92 -1.86 5.33
N VAL A 99 2.69 -2.14 5.74
CA VAL A 99 1.49 -1.42 5.33
C VAL A 99 1.04 -0.54 6.49
N VAL A 100 0.69 0.71 6.20
CA VAL A 100 0.09 1.62 7.19
C VAL A 100 -1.30 2.00 6.71
N ILE A 101 -2.32 1.61 7.48
CA ILE A 101 -3.72 1.91 7.20
C ILE A 101 -4.09 3.17 8.00
N VAL A 102 -4.45 4.24 7.29
CA VAL A 102 -4.83 5.52 7.89
C VAL A 102 -6.35 5.64 7.85
N GLY A 103 -6.95 5.95 9.00
CA GLY A 103 -8.40 6.04 9.18
C GLY A 103 -9.06 4.74 9.65
N GLY A 104 -8.34 3.61 9.63
CA GLY A 104 -8.84 2.31 10.08
C GLY A 104 -10.08 1.83 9.31
N ALA A 105 -10.94 1.07 9.99
CA ALA A 105 -12.16 0.49 9.40
C ALA A 105 -13.20 1.54 8.96
N ALA A 106 -13.12 2.77 9.49
CA ALA A 106 -13.96 3.89 9.07
C ALA A 106 -13.57 4.41 7.67
N ALA A 107 -12.32 4.22 7.26
CA ALA A 107 -11.81 4.69 5.98
C ALA A 107 -11.60 3.57 4.96
N VAL A 108 -11.26 2.36 5.42
CA VAL A 108 -10.94 1.21 4.56
C VAL A 108 -11.84 0.03 4.94
N PRO A 109 -12.58 -0.57 3.97
CA PRO A 109 -13.45 -1.70 4.29
C PRO A 109 -12.67 -2.88 4.92
N GLU A 110 -13.22 -3.47 5.98
CA GLU A 110 -12.56 -4.48 6.82
C GLU A 110 -11.97 -5.65 6.00
N LYS A 111 -12.69 -6.10 4.96
CA LYS A 111 -12.22 -7.18 4.07
C LYS A 111 -10.84 -6.89 3.46
N TYR A 112 -10.52 -5.63 3.16
CA TYR A 112 -9.21 -5.25 2.63
C TYR A 112 -8.16 -5.12 3.73
N ILE A 113 -8.55 -4.70 4.94
CA ILE A 113 -7.67 -4.69 6.11
C ILE A 113 -7.16 -6.11 6.39
N GLU A 114 -8.05 -7.09 6.37
CA GLU A 114 -7.70 -8.50 6.58
C GLU A 114 -6.80 -9.06 5.48
N VAL A 115 -7.06 -8.73 4.22
CA VAL A 115 -6.14 -9.06 3.11
C VAL A 115 -4.74 -8.49 3.37
N ALA A 116 -4.63 -7.23 3.79
CA ALA A 116 -3.33 -6.62 4.07
C ALA A 116 -2.59 -7.32 5.21
N LYS A 117 -3.30 -7.66 6.30
CA LYS A 117 -2.74 -8.39 7.46
C LYS A 117 -2.23 -9.77 7.06
N SER A 118 -2.88 -10.43 6.10
CA SER A 118 -2.44 -11.74 5.61
C SER A 118 -1.15 -11.70 4.76
N LEU A 119 -0.79 -10.53 4.23
CA LEU A 119 0.30 -10.37 3.25
C LEU A 119 1.51 -9.57 3.78
N SER A 120 1.33 -8.72 4.79
CA SER A 120 2.39 -7.82 5.29
C SER A 120 2.18 -7.44 6.75
N THR A 121 3.20 -6.83 7.37
CA THR A 121 3.04 -6.21 8.69
C THR A 121 2.19 -4.95 8.56
N VAL A 122 1.06 -4.91 9.27
CA VAL A 122 0.10 -3.79 9.20
C VAL A 122 0.16 -2.97 10.49
N HIS A 123 0.27 -1.65 10.33
CA HIS A 123 0.00 -0.67 11.40
C HIS A 123 -1.28 0.08 11.07
N ILE A 124 -2.20 0.18 12.01
CA ILE A 124 -3.47 0.89 11.83
C ILE A 124 -3.43 2.16 12.68
N ILE A 125 -3.72 3.30 12.05
CA ILE A 125 -3.89 4.60 12.69
C ILE A 125 -5.36 4.97 12.59
N ASP A 126 -6.09 4.89 13.71
CA ASP A 126 -7.54 5.09 13.75
C ASP A 126 -7.92 6.57 13.53
N GLY A 127 -8.87 6.82 12.62
CA GLY A 127 -9.22 8.16 12.14
C GLY A 127 -10.00 9.07 13.08
N HIS A 128 -10.16 8.74 14.36
CA HIS A 128 -11.04 9.48 15.28
C HIS A 128 -10.61 10.93 15.52
N ASP A 129 -9.31 11.21 15.55
CA ASP A 129 -8.74 12.55 15.77
C ASP A 129 -7.68 12.82 14.69
N PRO A 130 -7.99 13.60 13.65
CA PRO A 130 -7.10 13.82 12.52
C PRO A 130 -5.73 14.40 12.92
N SER A 131 -5.67 15.29 13.91
CA SER A 131 -4.40 15.89 14.35
C SER A 131 -3.54 14.87 15.09
N LYS A 132 -4.15 14.02 15.92
CA LYS A 132 -3.42 12.88 16.54
C LYS A 132 -2.95 11.88 15.49
N CYS A 133 -3.77 11.54 14.50
CA CYS A 133 -3.37 10.69 13.38
C CYS A 133 -2.14 11.25 12.66
N ALA A 134 -2.12 12.56 12.42
CA ALA A 134 -1.00 13.22 11.75
C ALA A 134 0.29 13.20 12.60
N LYS A 135 0.18 13.32 13.93
CA LYS A 135 1.33 13.16 14.85
C LYS A 135 1.85 11.72 14.83
N GLU A 136 0.97 10.75 14.94
CA GLU A 136 1.32 9.33 14.96
C GLU A 136 1.97 8.89 13.65
N LEU A 137 1.34 9.21 12.51
CA LEU A 137 1.91 8.92 11.20
C LEU A 137 3.25 9.64 11.00
N GLY A 138 3.33 10.90 11.44
CA GLY A 138 4.58 11.67 11.41
C GLY A 138 5.69 11.03 12.23
N PHE A 139 5.39 10.50 13.41
CA PHE A 139 6.36 9.77 14.23
C PHE A 139 6.80 8.47 13.55
N LEU A 140 5.84 7.66 13.08
CA LEU A 140 6.09 6.38 12.41
C LEU A 140 6.99 6.52 11.17
N LEU A 141 6.76 7.58 10.38
CA LEU A 141 7.51 7.87 9.16
C LEU A 141 8.79 8.68 9.39
N ASN A 142 9.12 9.02 10.64
CA ASN A 142 10.20 9.96 10.99
C ASN A 142 10.06 11.33 10.28
N GLN A 143 8.82 11.80 10.10
CA GLN A 143 8.45 13.09 9.51
C GLN A 143 7.79 13.99 10.56
N LYS A 144 8.59 14.50 11.51
CA LYS A 144 8.10 15.33 12.65
C LYS A 144 7.29 16.57 12.23
N ARG A 145 7.50 17.07 11.01
CA ARG A 145 6.79 18.23 10.47
C ARG A 145 5.42 17.90 9.85
N LEU A 146 5.11 16.62 9.61
CA LEU A 146 3.89 16.20 8.94
C LEU A 146 2.62 16.71 9.62
N HIS A 147 2.55 16.58 10.96
CA HIS A 147 1.47 17.13 11.77
C HIS A 147 1.27 18.64 11.53
N ARG A 148 2.35 19.43 11.53
CA ARG A 148 2.24 20.88 11.37
C ARG A 148 1.78 21.23 9.96
N ASP A 149 2.32 20.57 8.94
CA ASP A 149 1.90 20.81 7.57
C ASP A 149 0.41 20.45 7.36
N PHE A 150 -0.06 19.39 8.03
CA PHE A 150 -1.46 18.97 8.01
C PHE A 150 -2.37 20.04 8.65
N ASP A 151 -2.04 20.49 9.86
CA ASP A 151 -2.81 21.54 10.56
C ASP A 151 -2.80 22.86 9.77
N ASP A 152 -1.64 23.28 9.25
CA ASP A 152 -1.49 24.48 8.43
C ASP A 152 -2.37 24.40 7.16
N PHE A 153 -2.42 23.22 6.53
CA PHE A 153 -3.25 23.02 5.33
C PHE A 153 -4.74 23.05 5.68
N LYS A 154 -5.16 22.40 6.78
CA LYS A 154 -6.54 22.45 7.25
C LYS A 154 -7.00 23.86 7.60
N ALA A 155 -6.17 24.65 8.27
CA ALA A 155 -6.47 26.05 8.56
C ALA A 155 -6.74 26.83 7.27
N ARG A 156 -5.86 26.67 6.26
CA ARG A 156 -6.03 27.32 4.94
C ARG A 156 -7.27 26.85 4.18
N MET A 157 -7.67 25.58 4.33
CA MET A 157 -8.91 25.08 3.72
C MET A 157 -10.14 25.71 4.39
N ASN A 158 -10.14 25.79 5.73
CA ASN A 158 -11.20 26.44 6.49
C ASN A 158 -11.35 27.92 6.16
N ASP A 159 -10.23 28.65 6.04
CA ASP A 159 -10.22 30.07 5.61
C ASP A 159 -10.83 30.26 4.21
N ARG A 160 -10.87 29.20 3.39
CA ARG A 160 -11.46 29.17 2.05
C ARG A 160 -12.86 28.56 2.01
N GLY A 161 -13.44 28.23 3.17
CA GLY A 161 -14.77 27.62 3.27
C GLY A 161 -14.83 26.14 2.86
N ILE A 162 -13.70 25.43 2.84
CA ILE A 162 -13.62 23.99 2.58
C ILE A 162 -13.43 23.28 3.92
N SER A 163 -14.45 22.58 4.41
CA SER A 163 -14.40 21.79 5.64
C SER A 163 -14.75 20.32 5.36
N ALA A 164 -14.13 19.40 6.10
CA ALA A 164 -14.63 18.02 6.20
C ALA A 164 -15.97 18.08 6.96
N ASN A 165 -17.06 17.65 6.31
CA ASN A 165 -18.32 17.38 6.99
C ASN A 165 -18.24 16.03 7.72
#